data_AF-A0A959NIB1-F1
#
_entry.id   AF-A0A959NIB1-F1
#
_cell.length_a   1.000
_cell.length_b   1.000
_cell.length_c   1.000
_cell.angle_alpha   90.00
_cell.angle_beta   90.00
_cell.angle_gamma   90.00
#
_symmetry.space_group_name_H-M   'P 1'
#
loop_
_entity.id
_entity.type
_entity.pdbx_description
1 polymer ?
#
loop_
_entity_poly.entity_id
_entity_poly.type
_entity_poly.pdbx_seq_one_letter_code
_entity_poly.pdbx_strand_id
1 'polypeptide(L)'
;MKNRDGLETNNDWQTPDWLYKELDYEFNFDFDPCPYKADFNGLEVEWGKSNFVNPPYCKSTKNQISRDDFIKKAYEEWKKGKTCVLLIPSATGTEAFHKYIYHNAEIRFLKRRVAFKGYNTKGVWSEKNKGKHDSMIVIFKSTTK
;
A
#
# COMPACT_ATOMS: atom_id res chain seq x y z
N MET A 1 18.16 -1.66 4.17
CA MET A 1 18.23 -1.91 5.64
C MET A 1 18.65 -3.35 5.80
N LYS A 2 19.64 -3.66 6.63
CA LYS A 2 20.12 -5.03 6.75
C LYS A 2 19.28 -5.84 7.74
N ASN A 3 18.98 -7.08 7.41
CA ASN A 3 18.34 -8.02 8.33
C ASN A 3 19.36 -8.52 9.38
N ARG A 4 18.93 -9.41 10.29
CA ARG A 4 19.80 -9.98 11.34
C ARG A 4 21.01 -10.75 10.78
N ASP A 5 20.93 -11.18 9.53
CA ASP A 5 21.96 -11.93 8.81
C ASP A 5 22.87 -11.01 7.97
N GLY A 6 22.70 -9.68 8.06
CA GLY A 6 23.48 -8.70 7.30
C GLY A 6 23.04 -8.52 5.84
N LEU A 7 21.96 -9.18 5.40
CA LEU A 7 21.45 -9.09 4.03
C LEU A 7 20.54 -7.87 3.85
N GLU A 8 20.62 -7.20 2.71
CA GLU A 8 19.71 -6.11 2.37
C GLU A 8 18.26 -6.61 2.27
N THR A 9 17.35 -5.89 2.91
CA THR A 9 15.91 -6.15 2.82
C THR A 9 15.33 -5.39 1.63
N ASN A 10 14.68 -6.11 0.71
CA ASN A 10 13.87 -5.49 -0.33
C ASN A 10 12.44 -5.23 0.17
N ASN A 11 11.88 -4.08 -0.20
CA ASN A 11 10.49 -3.69 0.03
C ASN A 11 9.60 -3.89 -1.20
N ASP A 12 10.16 -4.32 -2.34
CA ASP A 12 9.40 -4.63 -3.55
C ASP A 12 8.65 -5.96 -3.35
N TRP A 13 7.41 -5.86 -2.91
CA TRP A 13 6.51 -6.99 -2.74
C TRP A 13 5.24 -6.75 -3.55
N GLN A 14 4.92 -7.69 -4.43
CA GLN A 14 3.71 -7.64 -5.24
C GLN A 14 2.50 -8.14 -4.47
N THR A 15 1.38 -7.45 -4.64
CA THR A 15 0.06 -7.90 -4.21
C THR A 15 -0.29 -9.22 -4.91
N PRO A 16 -0.90 -10.20 -4.21
CA PRO A 16 -1.40 -11.41 -4.84
C PRO A 16 -2.50 -11.12 -5.86
N ASP A 17 -2.51 -11.88 -6.96
CA ASP A 17 -3.43 -11.62 -8.07
C ASP A 17 -4.90 -11.74 -7.66
N TRP A 18 -5.23 -12.66 -6.75
CA TRP A 18 -6.60 -12.81 -6.26
C TRP A 18 -7.10 -11.54 -5.57
N LEU A 19 -6.25 -10.92 -4.75
CA LEU A 19 -6.63 -9.73 -3.98
C LEU A 19 -6.70 -8.51 -4.89
N TYR A 20 -5.71 -8.35 -5.76
CA TYR A 20 -5.70 -7.24 -6.72
C TYR A 20 -6.92 -7.32 -7.65
N LYS A 21 -7.20 -8.49 -8.25
CA LYS A 21 -8.34 -8.66 -9.17
C LYS A 21 -9.69 -8.44 -8.48
N GLU A 22 -9.86 -8.87 -7.24
CA GLU A 22 -11.08 -8.65 -6.47
C GLU A 22 -11.33 -7.15 -6.25
N LEU A 23 -10.30 -6.41 -5.85
CA LEU A 23 -10.39 -4.97 -5.64
C LEU A 23 -10.55 -4.21 -6.97
N ASP A 24 -9.83 -4.62 -8.01
CA ASP A 24 -9.91 -3.99 -9.33
C ASP A 24 -11.28 -4.20 -9.98
N TYR A 25 -11.90 -5.37 -9.77
CA TYR A 25 -13.27 -5.61 -10.21
C TYR A 25 -14.28 -4.63 -9.56
N GLU A 26 -14.06 -4.24 -8.29
CA GLU A 26 -14.93 -3.31 -7.58
C GLU A 26 -14.64 -1.84 -7.89
N PHE A 27 -13.36 -1.48 -8.00
CA PHE A 27 -12.92 -0.09 -8.04
C PHE A 27 -12.39 0.36 -9.41
N ASN A 28 -12.16 -0.57 -10.33
CA ASN A 28 -11.72 -0.34 -11.72
C ASN A 28 -10.54 0.64 -11.80
N PHE A 29 -9.38 0.20 -11.31
CA PHE A 29 -8.21 1.05 -11.14
C PHE A 29 -7.65 1.53 -12.49
N ASP A 30 -7.30 2.81 -12.57
CA ASP A 30 -6.65 3.42 -13.74
C ASP A 30 -5.20 3.84 -13.45
N PHE A 31 -4.74 3.71 -12.21
CA PHE A 31 -3.39 4.07 -11.81
C PHE A 31 -2.87 3.29 -10.59
N ASP A 32 -1.56 3.05 -10.57
CA ASP A 32 -0.81 2.48 -9.45
C ASP A 32 0.34 3.44 -9.09
N PRO A 33 0.28 4.13 -7.93
CA PRO A 33 1.36 4.99 -7.46
C PRO A 33 2.57 4.24 -6.90
N CYS A 34 2.45 2.94 -6.64
CA CYS A 34 3.50 2.10 -6.05
C CYS A 34 3.67 0.80 -6.84
N PRO A 35 3.87 0.86 -8.17
CA PRO A 35 3.97 -0.36 -8.95
C PRO A 35 5.21 -1.14 -8.54
N TYR A 36 5.14 -2.45 -8.70
CA TYR A 36 6.28 -3.31 -8.40
C TYR A 36 7.49 -2.90 -9.25
N LYS A 37 8.62 -2.61 -8.58
CA LYS A 37 9.83 -2.07 -9.20
C LYS A 37 9.58 -0.76 -9.95
N ALA A 38 8.84 0.16 -9.32
CA ALA A 38 8.64 1.51 -9.84
C ALA A 38 9.98 2.19 -10.18
N ASP A 39 10.01 2.89 -11.31
CA ASP A 39 11.11 3.74 -11.77
C ASP A 39 10.81 5.24 -11.59
N PHE A 40 9.67 5.58 -10.96
CA PHE A 40 9.23 6.94 -10.68
C PHE A 40 8.81 7.12 -9.21
N ASN A 41 8.75 8.39 -8.77
CA ASN A 41 8.24 8.75 -7.45
C ASN A 41 6.72 8.97 -7.49
N GLY A 42 5.95 7.99 -6.99
CA GLY A 42 4.49 8.07 -6.93
C GLY A 42 3.91 9.22 -6.11
N LEU A 43 4.70 9.87 -5.25
CA LEU A 43 4.25 11.04 -4.49
C LEU A 43 4.28 12.34 -5.30
N GLU A 44 5.12 12.41 -6.33
CA GLU A 44 5.39 13.62 -7.11
C GLU A 44 4.62 13.69 -8.43
N VAL A 45 3.81 12.65 -8.72
CA VAL A 45 2.98 12.58 -9.92
C VAL A 45 1.50 12.79 -9.59
N GLU A 46 0.74 13.18 -10.60
CA GLU A 46 -0.71 13.27 -10.53
C GLU A 46 -1.32 11.86 -10.56
N TRP A 47 -2.25 11.59 -9.65
CA TRP A 47 -2.92 10.29 -9.55
C TRP A 47 -4.10 10.19 -10.51
N GLY A 48 -4.50 8.97 -10.86
CA GLY A 48 -5.67 8.70 -11.69
C GLY A 48 -6.99 8.92 -10.94
N LYS A 49 -8.11 8.57 -11.57
CA LYS A 49 -9.44 8.66 -10.93
C LYS A 49 -9.65 7.55 -9.91
N SER A 50 -9.05 6.38 -10.12
CA SER A 50 -9.16 5.22 -9.24
C SER A 50 -7.80 4.55 -9.06
N ASN A 51 -7.29 4.58 -7.83
CA ASN A 51 -5.88 4.28 -7.56
C ASN A 51 -5.75 3.09 -6.63
N PHE A 52 -4.90 2.11 -6.99
CA PHE A 52 -4.49 1.05 -6.09
C PHE A 52 -3.11 1.37 -5.51
N VAL A 53 -2.97 1.36 -4.19
CA VAL A 53 -1.74 1.77 -3.51
C VAL A 53 -1.26 0.65 -2.59
N ASN A 54 -0.14 0.02 -2.96
CA ASN A 54 0.59 -0.92 -2.12
C ASN A 54 1.94 -0.30 -1.73
N PRO A 55 1.96 0.65 -0.79
CA PRO A 55 3.16 1.43 -0.50
C PRO A 55 4.24 0.57 0.17
N PRO A 56 5.51 1.00 0.11
CA PRO A 56 6.58 0.31 0.81
C PRO A 56 6.29 0.21 2.31
N TYR A 57 6.51 -0.98 2.88
CA TYR A 57 6.13 -1.32 4.26
C TYR A 57 7.09 -0.78 5.34
N CYS A 58 8.20 -0.16 4.95
CA CYS A 58 9.24 0.31 5.87
C CYS A 58 8.88 1.61 6.60
N LYS A 59 9.36 1.74 7.85
CA LYS A 59 9.26 2.98 8.63
C LYS A 59 10.14 4.07 8.00
N SER A 60 9.66 5.31 8.06
CA SER A 60 10.41 6.51 7.66
C SER A 60 11.83 6.49 8.24
N THR A 61 12.82 6.60 7.37
CA THR A 61 14.13 7.14 7.72
C THR A 61 14.19 8.54 7.13
N LYS A 62 15.03 9.44 7.68
CA LYS A 62 15.08 10.88 7.33
C LYS A 62 15.09 11.20 5.82
N ASN A 63 15.49 10.24 4.98
CA ASN A 63 15.65 10.40 3.53
C ASN A 63 14.88 9.36 2.69
N GLN A 64 13.83 8.71 3.23
CA GLN A 64 13.04 7.72 2.47
C GLN A 64 11.54 7.98 2.56
N ILE A 65 10.91 7.88 1.38
CA ILE A 65 9.45 7.87 1.21
C ILE A 65 8.85 6.78 2.08
N SER A 66 7.86 7.15 2.89
CA SER A 66 7.22 6.24 3.82
C SER A 66 5.79 5.90 3.40
N ARG A 67 5.28 4.79 3.93
CA ARG A 67 3.85 4.46 3.86
C ARG A 67 2.97 5.63 4.30
N ASP A 68 3.38 6.36 5.33
CA ASP A 68 2.56 7.40 5.94
C ASP A 68 2.43 8.62 4.99
N ASP A 69 3.43 8.86 4.13
CA ASP A 69 3.35 9.86 3.06
C ASP A 69 2.33 9.47 1.99
N PHE A 70 2.27 8.18 1.62
CA PHE A 70 1.25 7.66 0.70
C PHE A 70 -0.16 7.69 1.30
N ILE A 71 -0.29 7.42 2.61
CA ILE A 71 -1.58 7.57 3.32
C ILE A 71 -2.05 9.04 3.25
N LYS A 72 -1.15 9.98 3.54
CA LYS A 72 -1.45 11.41 3.45
C LYS A 72 -1.85 11.81 2.02
N LYS A 73 -1.06 11.42 1.01
CA LYS A 73 -1.35 11.75 -0.39
C LYS A 73 -2.68 11.14 -0.85
N ALA A 74 -2.97 9.89 -0.50
CA ALA A 74 -4.26 9.27 -0.84
C ALA A 74 -5.45 10.04 -0.25
N TYR A 75 -5.34 10.51 0.99
CA TYR A 75 -6.36 11.36 1.61
C TYR A 75 -6.52 12.71 0.89
N GLU A 76 -5.42 13.33 0.44
CA GLU A 76 -5.44 14.58 -0.34
C GLU A 76 -6.04 14.38 -1.74
N GLU A 77 -5.67 13.31 -2.45
CA GLU A 77 -6.22 12.95 -3.76
C GLU A 77 -7.71 12.60 -3.66
N TRP A 78 -8.14 11.94 -2.59
CA TRP A 78 -9.54 11.70 -2.32
C TRP A 78 -10.35 12.98 -2.16
N LYS A 79 -9.82 14.00 -1.48
CA LYS A 79 -10.47 15.32 -1.41
C LYS A 79 -10.65 16.00 -2.77
N LYS A 80 -9.86 15.60 -3.78
CA LYS A 80 -10.02 16.05 -5.17
C LYS A 80 -11.06 15.22 -5.94
N GLY A 81 -11.79 14.31 -5.29
CA GLY A 81 -12.83 13.49 -5.91
C GLY A 81 -12.31 12.18 -6.52
N LYS A 82 -11.12 11.72 -6.12
CA LYS A 82 -10.55 10.45 -6.60
C LYS A 82 -10.85 9.31 -5.64
N THR A 83 -10.89 8.09 -6.17
CA THR A 83 -10.92 6.87 -5.37
C THR A 83 -9.50 6.40 -5.12
N CYS A 84 -9.17 6.11 -3.86
CA CYS A 84 -7.86 5.56 -3.47
C CYS A 84 -8.05 4.35 -2.56
N VAL A 85 -7.50 3.21 -2.96
CA VAL A 85 -7.58 1.94 -2.23
C VAL A 85 -6.18 1.53 -1.83
N LEU A 86 -5.92 1.49 -0.52
CA LEU A 86 -4.60 1.19 0.03
C LEU A 86 -4.58 -0.20 0.67
N LEU A 87 -3.53 -0.96 0.39
CA LEU A 87 -3.18 -2.18 1.10
C LEU A 87 -2.04 -1.88 2.07
N ILE A 88 -2.33 -1.79 3.37
CA ILE A 88 -1.35 -1.38 4.39
C ILE A 88 -1.41 -2.28 5.63
N PRO A 89 -0.36 -2.30 6.49
CA PRO A 89 -0.43 -2.96 7.79
C PRO A 89 -1.57 -2.43 8.64
N SER A 90 -2.21 -3.28 9.43
CA SER A 90 -3.22 -2.91 10.43
C SER A 90 -2.61 -2.19 11.65
N ALA A 91 -1.95 -1.06 11.41
CA ALA A 91 -1.24 -0.26 12.39
C ALA A 91 -2.11 0.90 12.90
N THR A 92 -3.20 0.55 13.60
CA THR A 92 -4.24 1.50 14.04
C THR A 92 -3.74 2.54 15.05
N GLY A 93 -2.69 2.26 15.82
CA GLY A 93 -2.12 3.19 16.79
C GLY A 93 -1.19 4.27 16.21
N THR A 94 -1.12 4.43 14.89
CA THR A 94 -0.25 5.43 14.24
C THR A 94 -0.93 6.79 14.11
N GLU A 95 -0.16 7.89 14.14
CA GLU A 95 -0.72 9.24 13.91
C GLU A 95 -1.40 9.34 12.55
N ALA A 96 -0.77 8.80 11.49
CA ALA A 96 -1.33 8.80 10.14
C ALA A 96 -2.70 8.09 10.08
N PHE A 97 -2.87 6.99 10.84
CA PHE A 97 -4.16 6.31 10.93
C PHE A 97 -5.22 7.23 11.53
N HIS A 98 -4.97 7.82 12.70
CA HIS A 98 -5.95 8.67 13.37
C HIS A 98 -6.24 9.98 12.62
N LYS A 99 -5.24 10.54 11.95
CA LYS A 99 -5.35 11.84 11.25
C LYS A 99 -6.02 11.74 9.89
N TYR A 100 -5.69 10.70 9.13
CA TYR A 100 -6.10 10.59 7.72
C TYR A 100 -7.13 9.50 7.47
N ILE A 101 -7.05 8.37 8.18
CA ILE A 101 -7.86 7.17 7.88
C ILE A 101 -9.12 7.13 8.76
N TYR A 102 -8.93 7.23 10.08
CA TYR A 102 -10.00 7.08 11.06
C TYR A 102 -11.10 8.12 10.81
N HIS A 103 -12.35 7.66 10.73
CA HIS A 103 -13.55 8.43 10.35
C HIS A 103 -13.63 8.96 8.91
N ASN A 104 -12.58 8.82 8.09
CA ASN A 104 -12.57 9.32 6.71
C ASN A 104 -12.60 8.23 5.64
N ALA A 105 -12.29 6.98 6.00
CA ALA A 105 -12.21 5.86 5.08
C ALA A 105 -13.06 4.67 5.53
N GLU A 106 -13.51 3.88 4.56
CA GLU A 106 -13.96 2.51 4.82
C GLU A 106 -12.74 1.62 5.07
N ILE A 107 -12.84 0.72 6.06
CA ILE A 107 -11.77 -0.20 6.43
C ILE A 107 -12.29 -1.62 6.29
N ARG A 108 -11.57 -2.46 5.52
CA ARG A 108 -11.85 -3.90 5.43
C ARG A 108 -10.67 -4.70 5.97
N PHE A 109 -10.94 -5.58 6.92
CA PHE A 109 -9.93 -6.50 7.44
C PHE A 109 -9.86 -7.77 6.60
N LEU A 110 -8.65 -8.23 6.35
CA LEU A 110 -8.41 -9.49 5.63
C LEU A 110 -8.28 -10.65 6.62
N LYS A 111 -8.88 -11.79 6.27
CA LYS A 111 -8.73 -13.01 7.05
C LYS A 111 -7.33 -13.59 6.84
N ARG A 112 -6.50 -13.56 7.88
CA ARG A 112 -5.09 -13.98 7.92
C ARG A 112 -4.14 -13.02 7.20
N ARG A 113 -2.84 -13.15 7.49
CA ARG A 113 -1.77 -12.40 6.84
C ARG A 113 -1.69 -12.70 5.35
N VAL A 114 -1.66 -11.64 4.55
CA VAL A 114 -1.46 -11.69 3.09
C VAL A 114 -0.07 -12.24 2.79
N ALA A 115 -0.01 -13.17 1.85
CA ALA A 115 1.23 -13.74 1.33
C ALA A 115 1.59 -13.04 0.02
N PHE A 116 2.59 -12.17 0.03
CA PHE A 116 3.00 -11.37 -1.12
C PHE A 116 3.92 -12.16 -2.06
N LYS A 117 3.96 -11.74 -3.33
CA LYS A 117 4.85 -12.31 -4.35
C LYS A 117 6.11 -11.46 -4.47
N GLY A 118 7.27 -12.09 -4.56
CA GLY A 118 8.53 -11.36 -4.70
C GLY A 118 9.75 -12.21 -4.40
N TYR A 119 10.91 -11.59 -4.53
CA TYR A 119 12.19 -12.21 -4.18
C TYR A 119 12.47 -12.03 -2.69
N ASN A 120 12.74 -13.14 -2.00
CA ASN A 120 13.19 -13.07 -0.62
C ASN A 120 14.64 -12.54 -0.53
N THR A 121 15.15 -12.37 0.70
CA THR A 121 16.53 -11.90 0.94
C THR A 121 17.62 -12.82 0.37
N LYS A 122 17.29 -14.05 -0.04
CA LYS A 122 18.20 -14.99 -0.72
C LYS A 122 18.08 -14.95 -2.24
N GLY A 123 17.31 -14.02 -2.81
CA GLY A 123 17.07 -13.93 -4.25
C GLY A 123 16.18 -15.04 -4.80
N VAL A 124 15.41 -15.74 -3.96
CA VAL A 124 14.48 -16.79 -4.41
C VAL A 124 13.08 -16.22 -4.51
N TRP A 125 12.45 -16.40 -5.67
CA TRP A 125 11.04 -16.05 -5.89
C TRP A 125 10.13 -16.88 -4.99
N SER A 126 9.17 -16.24 -4.34
CA SER A 126 8.16 -16.93 -3.54
C SER A 126 6.89 -16.11 -3.43
N GLU A 127 5.77 -16.83 -3.40
CA GLU A 127 4.40 -16.30 -3.26
C GLU A 127 3.81 -16.67 -1.89
N LYS A 128 4.66 -17.18 -0.99
CA LYS A 128 4.27 -17.65 0.35
C LYS A 128 4.78 -16.71 1.45
N ASN A 129 5.40 -15.59 1.07
CA ASN A 129 6.00 -14.65 2.02
C ASN A 129 4.93 -13.81 2.69
N LYS A 130 4.58 -14.16 3.93
CA LYS A 130 3.60 -13.41 4.72
C LYS A 130 4.24 -12.17 5.31
N GLY A 131 3.52 -11.05 5.24
CA GLY A 131 3.92 -9.80 5.91
C GLY A 131 4.20 -10.02 7.41
N LYS A 132 5.03 -9.16 8.01
CA LYS A 132 5.31 -9.22 9.46
C LYS A 132 4.06 -8.93 10.30
N HIS A 133 3.13 -8.15 9.76
CA HIS A 133 1.91 -7.71 10.40
C HIS A 133 0.69 -8.15 9.57
N ASP A 134 -0.48 -8.16 10.19
CA ASP A 134 -1.75 -8.24 9.47
C ASP A 134 -1.93 -7.01 8.57
N SER A 135 -2.74 -7.16 7.54
CA SER A 135 -3.03 -6.12 6.56
C SER A 135 -4.51 -5.74 6.61
N MET A 136 -4.78 -4.49 6.26
CA MET A 136 -6.13 -3.97 6.05
C MET A 136 -6.19 -3.28 4.70
N ILE A 137 -7.39 -3.28 4.12
CA ILE A 137 -7.72 -2.44 2.98
C ILE A 137 -8.33 -1.14 3.54
N VAL A 138 -7.78 -0.02 3.11
CA VAL A 138 -8.31 1.32 3.40
C VAL A 138 -8.86 1.89 2.11
N ILE A 139 -10.13 2.30 2.12
CA ILE A 139 -10.84 2.75 0.94
C ILE A 139 -11.29 4.19 1.18
N PHE A 140 -10.64 5.10 0.48
CA PHE A 140 -11.14 6.45 0.27
C PHE A 140 -11.96 6.47 -1.01
N LYS A 141 -13.27 6.27 -0.91
CA LYS A 141 -14.16 6.19 -2.07
C LYS A 141 -14.62 7.59 -2.49
N SER A 142 -14.49 7.93 -3.77
CA SER A 142 -15.07 9.16 -4.29
C SER A 142 -16.59 9.16 -4.12
N THR A 143 -17.14 10.30 -3.69
CA THR A 143 -18.59 10.52 -3.60
C THR A 143 -19.16 11.13 -4.88
N THR A 144 -18.30 11.54 -5.81
CA THR A 144 -18.69 12.15 -7.07
C THR A 144 -18.87 11.04 -8.11
N LYS A 145 -20.13 10.80 -8.51
CA LYS A 145 -20.48 9.97 -9.68
C LYS A 145 -20.23 10.74 -10.96
#